data_AF-A0A067F0T8-F1
#
_entry.id   AF-A0A067F0T8-F1
#
_cell.length_a   1.000
_cell.length_b   1.000
_cell.length_c   1.000
_cell.angle_alpha   90.00
_cell.angle_beta   90.00
_cell.angle_gamma   90.00
#
_symmetry.space_group_name_H-M   'P 1'
#
loop_
_entity.id
_entity.type
_entity.pdbx_description
1 polymer ?
#
loop_
_entity_poly.entity_id
_entity_poly.type
_entity_poly.pdbx_seq_one_letter_code
_entity_poly.pdbx_strand_id
1 'polypeptide(L)'
;DDYEEAKDNILELSIDKLNLGPKKKLLVLSPSRLLVHRAHRANKATIPQNRMPDAINGGHLVFKRPFVEDFMKFCFERFEVGIWSSAKERNVDTVLYCAMGKLKDKLLFVWDQEECTDSGFKSLEKKDKPLFFKDLNKLWQKINTSNKYHFNESDTLLIDDNPYKALLNP
;
A
#
# COMPACT_ATOMS: atom_id res chain seq x y z
N ASP A 1 7.73 26.49 -22.80
CA ASP A 1 6.72 26.50 -21.72
C ASP A 1 7.50 26.44 -20.41
N ASP A 2 8.33 27.47 -20.23
CA ASP A 2 9.60 27.39 -19.48
C ASP A 2 9.36 27.36 -17.96
N TYR A 3 8.11 27.61 -17.56
CA TYR A 3 7.63 27.52 -16.19
C TYR A 3 7.39 26.09 -15.72
N GLU A 4 6.96 25.18 -16.61
CA GLU A 4 6.80 23.76 -16.28
C GLU A 4 8.17 23.07 -16.18
N GLU A 5 9.09 23.39 -17.11
CA GLU A 5 10.45 22.86 -17.10
C GLU A 5 11.25 23.32 -15.86
N ALA A 6 11.02 24.56 -15.38
CA ALA A 6 11.62 25.04 -14.13
C ALA A 6 11.04 24.34 -12.89
N LYS A 7 9.75 24.01 -12.87
CA LYS A 7 9.13 23.26 -11.76
C LYS A 7 9.63 21.84 -11.69
N ASP A 8 9.72 21.16 -12.83
CA ASP A 8 10.22 19.80 -12.91
C ASP A 8 11.68 19.73 -12.42
N ASN A 9 12.53 20.66 -12.86
CA ASN A 9 13.92 20.76 -12.38
C ASN A 9 14.02 21.04 -10.88
N ILE A 10 13.16 21.89 -10.31
CA ILE A 10 13.15 22.19 -8.87
C ILE A 10 12.68 20.98 -8.06
N LEU A 11 11.68 20.23 -8.55
CA LEU A 11 11.17 19.03 -7.89
C LEU A 11 12.22 17.91 -7.90
N GLU A 12 12.92 17.73 -9.02
CA GLU A 12 14.00 16.77 -9.21
C GLU A 12 15.18 17.08 -8.27
N LEU A 13 15.62 18.35 -8.22
CA LEU A 13 16.66 18.83 -7.29
C LEU A 13 16.27 18.72 -5.79
N SER A 14 14.98 18.72 -5.47
CA SER A 14 14.47 18.59 -4.09
C SER A 14 14.46 17.12 -3.65
N ILE A 15 14.14 16.20 -4.56
CA ILE A 15 14.09 14.77 -4.30
C ILE A 15 15.48 14.17 -4.14
N ASP A 16 16.46 14.63 -4.92
CA ASP A 16 17.86 14.19 -4.80
C ASP A 16 18.52 14.66 -3.49
N LYS A 17 17.99 15.72 -2.88
CA LYS A 17 18.45 16.25 -1.59
C LYS A 17 17.80 15.58 -0.37
N LEU A 18 16.82 14.70 -0.56
CA LEU A 18 16.25 13.89 0.52
C LEU A 18 17.23 12.76 0.92
N ASN A 19 18.31 13.14 1.60
CA ASN A 19 19.20 12.20 2.27
C ASN A 19 18.46 11.59 3.47
N LEU A 20 17.91 10.38 3.28
CA LEU A 20 17.19 9.62 4.32
C LEU A 20 18.11 9.03 5.42
N GLY A 21 19.38 9.43 5.44
CA GLY A 21 20.40 8.86 6.32
C GLY A 21 20.84 7.46 5.87
N PRO A 22 21.76 6.81 6.61
CA PRO A 22 22.31 5.51 6.23
C PRO A 22 21.31 4.36 6.40
N LYS A 23 20.22 4.55 7.15
CA LYS A 23 19.18 3.54 7.42
C LYS A 23 17.89 3.96 6.73
N LYS A 24 17.36 3.08 5.86
CA LYS A 24 16.04 3.26 5.25
C LYS A 24 14.95 3.25 6.32
N LYS A 25 13.99 4.18 6.21
CA LYS A 25 12.75 4.19 7.00
C LYS A 25 11.78 3.13 6.48
N LEU A 26 10.79 2.76 7.28
CA LEU A 26 9.74 1.82 6.93
C LEU A 26 8.53 2.54 6.30
N LEU A 27 8.16 2.11 5.11
CA LEU A 27 6.95 2.54 4.41
C LEU A 27 5.98 1.36 4.29
N VAL A 28 4.83 1.48 4.95
CA VAL A 28 3.77 0.48 4.94
C VAL A 28 2.65 0.94 4.03
N LEU A 29 2.36 0.17 3.00
CA LEU A 29 1.40 0.54 1.96
C LEU A 29 0.17 -0.37 1.99
N SER A 30 -1.00 0.24 2.00
CA SER A 30 -2.24 -0.44 1.66
C SER A 30 -2.34 -0.61 0.14
N PRO A 31 -2.57 -1.81 -0.40
CA PRO A 31 -2.58 -1.98 -1.85
C PRO A 31 -3.86 -1.45 -2.52
N SER A 32 -4.98 -1.44 -1.80
CA SER A 32 -6.27 -1.00 -2.33
C SER A 32 -6.32 0.51 -2.49
N ARG A 33 -6.76 0.96 -3.66
CA ARG A 33 -6.88 2.37 -4.10
C ARG A 33 -5.58 3.19 -4.12
N LEU A 34 -4.49 2.68 -3.54
CA LEU A 34 -3.16 3.25 -3.66
C LEU A 34 -2.38 2.67 -4.84
N LEU A 35 -2.32 1.34 -4.97
CA LEU A 35 -1.56 0.66 -6.03
C LEU A 35 -2.47 0.19 -7.16
N VAL A 36 -3.67 -0.28 -6.80
CA VAL A 36 -4.68 -0.73 -7.76
C VAL A 36 -6.07 -0.27 -7.35
N HIS A 37 -6.96 -0.10 -8.34
CA HIS A 37 -8.39 -0.01 -8.11
C HIS A 37 -9.05 -1.37 -8.34
N ARG A 38 -9.91 -1.81 -7.42
CA ARG A 38 -10.68 -3.05 -7.56
C ARG A 38 -12.17 -2.73 -7.62
N ALA A 39 -12.84 -3.26 -8.63
CA ALA A 39 -14.28 -3.11 -8.81
C ALA A 39 -14.94 -4.49 -8.90
N HIS A 40 -16.04 -4.70 -8.18
CA HIS A 40 -16.82 -5.92 -8.33
C HIS A 40 -17.69 -5.84 -9.59
N ARG A 41 -17.78 -6.90 -10.39
CA ARG A 41 -18.54 -6.93 -11.66
C ARG A 41 -20.01 -6.53 -11.51
N ALA A 42 -20.60 -6.83 -10.35
CA ALA A 42 -21.99 -6.44 -10.06
C ALA A 42 -22.16 -4.94 -9.77
N ASN A 43 -21.10 -4.22 -9.39
CA ASN A 43 -21.16 -2.80 -9.05
C ASN A 43 -20.64 -1.95 -10.22
N LYS A 44 -21.46 -1.81 -11.26
CA LYS A 44 -21.10 -1.12 -12.51
C LYS A 44 -20.65 0.33 -12.32
N ALA A 45 -21.18 1.03 -11.32
CA ALA A 45 -20.80 2.41 -11.01
C ALA A 45 -19.32 2.57 -10.61
N THR A 46 -18.69 1.50 -10.12
CA THR A 46 -17.28 1.51 -9.71
C THR A 46 -16.32 1.07 -10.80
N ILE A 47 -16.83 0.63 -11.97
CA ILE A 47 -16.02 0.11 -13.07
C ILE A 47 -15.63 1.26 -14.01
N PRO A 48 -14.32 1.54 -14.22
CA PRO A 48 -13.86 2.47 -15.24
C PRO A 48 -14.42 2.11 -16.62
N GLN A 49 -15.06 3.06 -17.31
CA GLN A 49 -15.68 2.84 -18.62
C GLN A 49 -14.71 3.00 -19.79
N ASN A 50 -13.59 3.68 -19.57
CA ASN A 50 -12.64 4.10 -20.61
C ASN A 50 -11.40 3.18 -20.73
N ARG A 51 -11.38 2.04 -20.03
CA ARG A 51 -10.26 1.08 -20.12
C ARG A 51 -10.68 -0.32 -19.71
N MET A 52 -9.96 -1.30 -20.24
CA MET A 52 -10.07 -2.69 -19.83
C MET A 52 -9.35 -2.92 -18.49
N PRO A 53 -9.77 -3.94 -17.71
CA PRO A 53 -9.04 -4.36 -16.52
C PRO A 53 -7.72 -5.02 -16.89
N ASP A 54 -6.69 -4.81 -16.06
CA ASP A 54 -5.37 -5.44 -16.23
C ASP A 54 -5.35 -6.88 -15.71
N ALA A 55 -6.22 -7.19 -14.74
CA ALA A 55 -6.39 -8.54 -14.23
C ALA A 55 -7.82 -8.80 -13.73
N ILE A 56 -8.16 -10.08 -13.60
CA ILE A 56 -9.42 -10.55 -13.05
C ILE A 56 -9.13 -11.44 -11.84
N ASN A 57 -9.82 -11.19 -10.73
CA ASN A 57 -9.73 -12.01 -9.52
C ASN A 57 -11.14 -12.41 -9.05
N GLY A 58 -11.58 -13.59 -9.46
CA GLY A 58 -12.97 -14.03 -9.27
C GLY A 58 -13.97 -13.03 -9.85
N GLY A 59 -14.94 -12.61 -9.05
CA GLY A 59 -15.92 -11.58 -9.43
C GLY A 59 -15.40 -10.14 -9.49
N HIS A 60 -14.11 -9.90 -9.27
CA HIS A 60 -13.52 -8.55 -9.25
C HIS A 60 -12.64 -8.30 -10.47
N LEU A 61 -12.74 -7.08 -10.99
CA LEU A 61 -11.86 -6.50 -11.99
C LEU A 61 -10.78 -5.67 -11.27
N VAL A 62 -9.53 -5.82 -11.70
CA VAL A 62 -8.37 -5.13 -11.11
C VAL A 62 -7.79 -4.17 -12.15
N PHE A 63 -7.61 -2.93 -11.75
CA PHE A 63 -7.09 -1.85 -12.58
C PHE A 63 -5.82 -1.30 -11.95
N LYS A 64 -4.69 -1.46 -12.63
CA LYS A 64 -3.38 -0.92 -12.21
C LYS A 64 -3.45 0.61 -12.17
N ARG A 65 -2.96 1.22 -11.09
CA ARG A 65 -2.84 2.68 -11.03
C ARG A 65 -1.74 3.13 -12.00
N PRO A 66 -1.96 4.21 -12.77
CA PRO A 66 -0.90 4.78 -13.60
C PRO A 66 0.38 5.02 -12.79
N PHE A 67 1.54 4.73 -13.39
CA PHE A 67 2.88 4.90 -12.81
C PHE A 67 3.18 4.07 -11.54
N VAL A 68 2.36 3.08 -11.20
CA VAL A 68 2.57 2.29 -9.96
C VAL A 68 3.92 1.58 -9.92
N GLU A 69 4.45 1.11 -11.06
CA GLU A 69 5.74 0.42 -11.09
C GLU A 69 6.88 1.38 -10.77
N ASP A 70 6.86 2.59 -11.33
CA ASP A 70 7.89 3.60 -11.07
C ASP A 70 7.78 4.15 -9.65
N PHE A 71 6.54 4.34 -9.15
CA PHE A 71 6.30 4.63 -7.74
C PHE A 71 6.89 3.56 -6.82
N MET A 72 6.66 2.28 -7.11
CA MET A 72 7.22 1.19 -6.30
C MET A 72 8.75 1.14 -6.39
N LYS A 73 9.36 1.35 -7.57
CA LYS A 73 10.81 1.45 -7.71
C LYS A 73 11.38 2.58 -6.85
N PHE A 74 10.77 3.76 -6.92
CA PHE A 74 11.11 4.90 -6.07
C PHE A 74 11.03 4.55 -4.58
N CYS A 75 9.94 3.90 -4.16
CA CYS A 75 9.78 3.47 -2.78
C CYS A 75 10.89 2.49 -2.35
N PHE A 76 11.19 1.47 -3.17
CA PHE A 76 12.23 0.48 -2.84
C PHE A 76 13.63 1.07 -2.81
N GLU A 77 13.91 2.11 -3.60
CA GLU A 77 15.21 2.78 -3.58
C GLU A 77 15.44 3.49 -2.24
N ARG A 78 14.39 4.05 -1.65
CA ARG A 78 14.46 4.99 -0.52
C ARG A 78 14.02 4.40 0.82
N PHE A 79 13.17 3.37 0.82
CA PHE A 79 12.52 2.82 2.01
C PHE A 79 12.62 1.29 2.07
N GLU A 80 12.53 0.74 3.28
CA GLU A 80 12.07 -0.63 3.46
C GLU A 80 10.54 -0.61 3.27
N VAL A 81 10.02 -1.46 2.39
CA VAL A 81 8.61 -1.39 1.98
C VAL A 81 7.87 -2.65 2.41
N GLY A 82 6.77 -2.46 3.12
CA GLY A 82 5.85 -3.53 3.50
C GLY A 82 4.45 -3.31 2.92
N ILE A 83 3.76 -4.40 2.59
CA ILE A 83 2.34 -4.37 2.21
C ILE A 83 1.51 -4.81 3.41
N TRP A 84 0.47 -4.05 3.74
CA TRP A 84 -0.53 -4.48 4.71
C TRP A 84 -1.93 -4.32 4.11
N SER A 85 -2.65 -5.42 3.92
CA SER A 85 -3.97 -5.44 3.31
C SER A 85 -5.02 -5.93 4.28
N SER A 86 -6.22 -5.35 4.28
CA SER A 86 -7.36 -5.89 5.03
C SER A 86 -8.18 -6.90 4.24
N ALA A 87 -7.58 -7.52 3.22
CA ALA A 87 -8.19 -8.55 2.39
C ALA A 87 -7.46 -9.87 2.59
N LYS A 88 -8.18 -10.99 2.40
CA LYS A 88 -7.62 -12.35 2.36
C LYS A 88 -6.42 -12.47 1.42
N GLU A 89 -5.43 -13.27 1.82
CA GLU A 89 -4.17 -13.58 1.13
C GLU A 89 -4.33 -13.75 -0.38
N ARG A 90 -5.21 -14.66 -0.82
CA ARG A 90 -5.49 -14.91 -2.25
C ARG A 90 -5.84 -13.65 -3.06
N ASN A 91 -6.46 -12.65 -2.41
CA ASN A 91 -6.77 -11.37 -3.06
C ASN A 91 -5.54 -10.47 -3.11
N VAL A 92 -4.72 -10.48 -2.08
CA VAL A 92 -3.47 -9.72 -1.98
C VAL A 92 -2.49 -10.16 -3.06
N ASP A 93 -2.27 -11.46 -3.21
CA ASP A 93 -1.32 -12.00 -4.17
C ASP A 93 -1.64 -11.60 -5.62
N THR A 94 -2.90 -11.73 -6.02
CA THR A 94 -3.33 -11.34 -7.37
C THR A 94 -3.12 -9.84 -7.61
N VAL A 95 -3.40 -9.03 -6.59
CA VAL A 95 -3.24 -7.56 -6.65
C VAL A 95 -1.76 -7.18 -6.78
N LEU A 96 -0.89 -7.80 -5.99
CA LEU A 96 0.54 -7.51 -6.03
C LEU A 96 1.17 -7.97 -7.33
N TYR A 97 0.82 -9.16 -7.81
CA TYR A 97 1.28 -9.63 -9.12
C TYR A 97 0.91 -8.64 -10.23
N CYS A 98 -0.33 -8.14 -10.23
CA CYS A 98 -0.80 -7.14 -11.19
C CYS A 98 -0.11 -5.77 -11.04
N ALA A 99 0.19 -5.34 -9.82
CA ALA A 99 0.73 -4.00 -9.56
C ALA A 99 2.25 -3.91 -9.80
N MET A 100 3.00 -4.94 -9.43
CA MET A 100 4.46 -4.84 -9.31
C MET A 100 5.21 -6.09 -9.79
N GLY A 101 4.51 -7.16 -10.17
CA GLY A 101 5.13 -8.38 -10.72
C GLY A 101 6.29 -8.88 -9.85
N LYS A 102 7.48 -9.02 -10.46
CA LYS A 102 8.71 -9.47 -9.79
C LYS A 102 9.24 -8.52 -8.72
N LEU A 103 8.82 -7.26 -8.70
CA LEU A 103 9.24 -6.32 -7.63
C LEU A 103 8.68 -6.72 -6.27
N LYS A 104 7.65 -7.58 -6.22
CA LYS A 104 7.11 -8.15 -4.97
C LYS A 104 8.21 -8.79 -4.11
N ASP A 105 9.21 -9.40 -4.73
CA ASP A 105 10.29 -10.11 -4.03
C ASP A 105 11.21 -9.17 -3.22
N LYS A 106 11.09 -7.84 -3.44
CA LYS A 106 11.80 -6.80 -2.69
C LYS A 106 11.05 -6.33 -1.45
N LEU A 107 9.82 -6.77 -1.23
CA LEU A 107 9.03 -6.37 -0.06
C LEU A 107 9.62 -6.99 1.22
N LEU A 108 9.69 -6.18 2.28
CA LEU A 108 10.10 -6.64 3.61
C LEU A 108 9.08 -7.63 4.18
N PHE A 109 7.78 -7.37 3.95
CA PHE A 109 6.69 -8.26 4.32
C PHE A 109 5.46 -8.03 3.44
N VAL A 110 4.60 -9.05 3.39
CA VAL A 110 3.25 -8.97 2.82
C VAL A 110 2.29 -9.49 3.87
N TRP A 111 1.48 -8.61 4.42
CA TRP A 111 0.47 -8.91 5.42
C TRP A 111 -0.92 -8.78 4.85
N ASP A 112 -1.79 -9.69 5.27
CA ASP A 112 -3.16 -9.79 4.85
C ASP A 112 -4.09 -9.48 6.03
N GLN A 113 -5.36 -9.84 5.91
CA GLN A 113 -6.34 -9.55 6.96
C GLN A 113 -6.04 -10.24 8.30
N GLU A 114 -5.28 -11.35 8.31
CA GLU A 114 -4.99 -12.13 9.52
C GLU A 114 -4.02 -11.36 10.45
N GLU A 115 -3.24 -10.43 9.90
CA GLU A 115 -2.44 -9.51 10.70
C GLU A 115 -3.20 -8.26 11.17
N CYS A 116 -4.41 -8.00 10.67
CA CYS A 116 -5.19 -6.88 11.16
C CYS A 116 -5.71 -7.12 12.59
N THR A 117 -5.94 -6.03 13.31
CA THR A 117 -6.69 -6.06 14.57
C THR A 117 -8.19 -5.98 14.24
N ASP A 118 -8.94 -7.04 14.53
CA ASP A 118 -10.41 -6.99 14.46
C ASP A 118 -10.95 -6.12 15.59
N SER A 119 -11.75 -5.12 15.23
CA SER A 119 -12.44 -4.26 16.20
C SER A 119 -13.59 -4.97 16.92
N GLY A 120 -14.04 -6.13 16.41
CA GLY A 120 -15.27 -6.80 16.84
C GLY A 120 -16.54 -6.21 16.20
N PHE A 121 -16.42 -5.09 15.48
CA PHE A 121 -17.53 -4.41 14.82
C PHE A 121 -17.52 -4.65 13.30
N LYS A 122 -18.68 -4.40 12.69
CA LYS A 122 -18.86 -4.48 11.24
C LYS A 122 -19.02 -3.08 10.65
N SER A 123 -18.66 -2.93 9.38
CA SER A 123 -18.78 -1.65 8.68
C SER A 123 -20.26 -1.29 8.49
N LEU A 124 -20.58 0.01 8.59
CA LEU A 124 -21.93 0.51 8.36
C LEU A 124 -22.42 0.25 6.92
N GLU A 125 -21.53 0.36 5.95
CA GLU A 125 -21.83 0.18 4.52
C GLU A 125 -22.09 -1.28 4.14
N LYS A 126 -21.50 -2.23 4.86
CA LYS A 126 -21.61 -3.66 4.57
C LYS A 126 -21.59 -4.46 5.88
N LYS A 127 -22.77 -4.97 6.25
CA LYS A 127 -23.03 -5.69 7.51
C LYS A 127 -22.08 -6.86 7.77
N ASP A 128 -21.61 -7.55 6.72
CA ASP A 128 -20.72 -8.70 6.89
C ASP A 128 -19.23 -8.33 6.86
N LYS A 129 -18.88 -7.08 6.55
CA LYS A 129 -17.49 -6.64 6.42
C LYS A 129 -16.95 -6.25 7.80
N PRO A 130 -15.95 -6.97 8.36
CA PRO A 130 -15.30 -6.59 9.60
C PRO A 130 -14.62 -5.22 9.48
N LEU A 131 -14.59 -4.48 10.59
CA LEU A 131 -13.78 -3.28 10.73
C LEU A 131 -12.42 -3.68 11.29
N PHE A 132 -11.41 -3.60 10.42
CA PHE A 132 -10.03 -3.96 10.72
C PHE A 132 -9.17 -2.72 10.92
N PHE A 133 -8.34 -2.73 11.97
CA PHE A 133 -7.29 -1.75 12.22
C PHE A 133 -5.91 -2.33 11.90
N LYS A 134 -4.96 -1.45 11.60
CA LYS A 134 -3.56 -1.76 11.34
C LYS A 134 -2.70 -1.15 12.44
N ASP A 135 -2.49 -1.93 13.49
CA ASP A 135 -1.79 -1.53 14.70
C ASP A 135 -0.26 -1.61 14.52
N LEU A 136 0.40 -0.46 14.38
CA LEU A 136 1.85 -0.41 14.18
C LEU A 136 2.66 -1.01 15.35
N ASN A 137 2.13 -1.08 16.57
CA ASN A 137 2.83 -1.75 17.67
C ASN A 137 2.95 -3.25 17.43
N LYS A 138 1.88 -3.88 16.92
CA LYS A 138 1.92 -5.30 16.52
C LYS A 138 2.86 -5.53 15.34
N LEU A 139 2.96 -4.54 14.45
CA LEU A 139 3.93 -4.55 13.37
C LEU A 139 5.35 -4.65 13.90
N TRP A 140 5.76 -3.69 14.72
CA TRP A 140 7.12 -3.62 15.26
C TRP A 140 7.48 -4.85 16.10
N GLN A 141 6.55 -5.36 16.91
CA GLN A 141 6.76 -6.58 17.69
C GLN A 141 7.09 -7.81 16.82
N LYS A 142 6.53 -7.91 15.62
CA LYS A 142 6.77 -9.04 14.70
C LYS A 142 8.05 -8.84 13.87
N ILE A 143 8.28 -7.63 13.35
CA ILE A 143 9.36 -7.39 12.37
C ILE A 143 10.71 -7.07 13.03
N ASN A 144 10.72 -6.52 14.26
CA ASN A 144 11.95 -6.22 15.00
C ASN A 144 12.46 -7.43 15.80
N THR A 145 12.06 -8.65 15.44
CA THR A 145 12.46 -9.88 16.13
C THR A 145 13.92 -10.27 15.88
N SER A 146 14.56 -9.69 14.88
CA SER A 146 15.98 -9.87 14.59
C SER A 146 16.76 -8.57 14.81
N ASN A 147 18.06 -8.67 15.12
CA ASN A 147 18.95 -7.51 15.25
C ASN A 147 19.11 -6.68 13.95
N LYS A 148 18.46 -7.08 12.85
CA LYS A 148 18.53 -6.41 11.55
C LYS A 148 17.66 -5.15 11.50
N TYR A 149 16.52 -5.13 12.18
CA TYR A 149 15.54 -4.05 12.09
C TYR A 149 15.09 -3.56 13.47
N HIS A 150 14.95 -2.25 13.59
CA HIS A 150 14.51 -1.57 14.81
C HIS A 150 13.64 -0.39 14.38
N PHE A 151 12.45 -0.69 13.85
CA PHE A 151 11.48 0.33 13.44
C PHE A 151 10.56 0.73 14.61
N ASN A 152 10.14 1.99 14.63
CA ASN A 152 9.23 2.57 15.60
C ASN A 152 8.43 3.72 14.96
N GLU A 153 7.70 4.49 15.77
CA GLU A 153 6.85 5.60 15.33
C GLU A 153 7.60 6.71 14.60
N SER A 154 8.89 6.92 14.89
CA SER A 154 9.69 8.00 14.30
C SER A 154 10.25 7.66 12.91
N ASP A 155 10.25 6.38 12.53
CA ASP A 155 10.79 5.90 11.25
C ASP A 155 9.83 5.01 10.46
N THR A 156 8.53 4.99 10.83
CA THR A 156 7.49 4.24 10.12
C THR A 156 6.38 5.15 9.61
N LEU A 157 6.01 5.02 8.33
CA LEU A 157 4.84 5.68 7.73
C LEU A 157 3.87 4.64 7.19
N LEU A 158 2.61 4.71 7.61
CA LEU A 158 1.51 3.91 7.06
C LEU A 158 0.65 4.76 6.11
N ILE A 159 0.48 4.31 4.87
CA ILE A 159 -0.40 4.94 3.88
C ILE A 159 -1.58 4.01 3.61
N ASP A 160 -2.79 4.46 3.95
CA ASP A 160 -4.04 3.76 3.69
C ASP A 160 -5.10 4.71 3.13
N ASP A 161 -5.98 4.18 2.29
CA ASP A 161 -7.07 4.93 1.67
C ASP A 161 -8.27 5.18 2.61
N ASN A 162 -8.33 4.45 3.72
CA ASN A 162 -9.39 4.57 4.72
C ASN A 162 -8.80 5.04 6.06
N PRO A 163 -9.17 6.23 6.56
CA PRO A 163 -8.54 6.83 7.75
C PRO A 163 -8.71 5.97 9.00
N TYR A 164 -9.86 5.30 9.16
CA TYR A 164 -10.10 4.47 10.34
C TYR A 164 -9.12 3.30 10.47
N LYS A 165 -8.49 2.83 9.38
CA LYS A 165 -7.55 1.70 9.47
C LYS A 165 -6.30 2.06 10.26
N ALA A 166 -5.93 3.34 10.29
CA ALA A 166 -4.78 3.86 11.03
C ALA A 166 -5.18 4.49 12.38
N LEU A 167 -6.41 4.28 12.86
CA LEU A 167 -6.94 4.95 14.05
C LEU A 167 -6.08 4.76 15.32
N LEU A 168 -5.34 3.66 15.41
CA LEU A 168 -4.46 3.34 16.55
C LEU A 168 -3.08 4.00 16.47
N ASN A 169 -2.79 4.72 15.38
CA ASN A 169 -1.51 5.34 15.08
C ASN A 169 -1.70 6.51 14.08
N PRO A 170 -2.35 7.61 14.53
CA PRO A 170 -2.64 8.78 13.71
C PRO A 170 -1.40 9.62 13.38
#